data_AF-A0A838J184-F1
#
_entry.id   AF-A0A838J184-F1
#
_cell.length_a   1.000
_cell.length_b   1.000
_cell.length_c   1.000
_cell.angle_alpha   90.00
_cell.angle_beta   90.00
_cell.angle_gamma   90.00
#
_symmetry.space_group_name_H-M   'P 1'
#
loop_
_entity.id
_entity.type
_entity.pdbx_description
1 polymer ?
#
loop_
_entity_poly.entity_id
_entity_poly.type
_entity_poly.pdbx_seq_one_letter_code
_entity_poly.pdbx_strand_id
1 'polypeptide(L)' 'MTTKGTKKTPAKYAAGTTVSIARSREEIEKLLKNYGGTSFMYGSQGDRAAVMFELKGRQYRMEVSYPSRS' A
#
# COMPACT_ATOMS: atom_id res chain seq x y z
N MET A 1 40.35 9.17 10.49
CA MET A 1 39.70 8.38 11.57
C MET A 1 38.87 9.34 12.39
N THR A 2 37.55 9.29 12.56
CA THR A 2 36.45 8.46 12.05
C THR A 2 35.17 9.27 12.32
N THR A 3 34.34 9.45 11.30
CA THR A 3 33.08 10.21 11.32
C THR A 3 32.02 9.47 12.14
N LYS A 4 31.42 10.09 13.17
CA LYS A 4 30.25 9.54 13.86
C LYS A 4 29.01 9.71 12.97
N GLY A 5 28.63 8.64 12.27
CA GLY A 5 27.39 8.56 11.53
C GLY A 5 26.17 8.61 12.46
N THR A 6 25.31 9.60 12.26
CA THR A 6 24.00 9.73 12.88
C THR A 6 23.10 8.56 12.48
N LYS A 7 22.66 7.76 13.45
CA LYS A 7 21.67 6.69 13.27
C LYS A 7 20.31 7.33 12.93
N LYS A 8 19.85 7.22 11.68
CA LYS A 8 18.48 7.57 11.30
C LYS A 8 17.53 6.56 11.97
N THR A 9 16.75 7.01 12.94
CA THR A 9 15.58 6.24 13.42
C THR A 9 14.61 6.12 12.26
N PRO A 10 14.10 4.90 11.91
CA PRO A 10 13.12 4.78 10.85
C PRO A 10 11.91 5.62 11.22
N ALA A 11 11.55 6.57 10.34
CA ALA A 11 10.29 7.28 10.47
C ALA A 11 9.19 6.23 10.62
N LYS A 12 8.41 6.31 11.71
CA LYS A 12 7.20 5.49 11.85
C LYS A 12 6.25 5.89 10.73
N TYR A 13 6.36 5.24 9.58
CA TYR A 13 5.31 5.27 8.58
C TYR A 13 4.04 4.79 9.29
N ALA A 14 3.02 5.65 9.35
CA ALA A 14 1.73 5.39 10.00
C ALA A 14 1.68 5.40 11.55
N ALA A 15 2.42 6.29 12.23
CA ALA A 15 2.31 6.44 13.69
C ALA A 15 0.93 6.93 14.22
N GLY A 16 0.05 7.45 13.35
CA GLY A 16 -1.20 8.09 13.74
C GLY A 16 -2.42 7.77 12.87
N THR A 17 -2.35 6.76 12.00
CA THR A 17 -3.50 6.38 11.18
C THR A 17 -4.41 5.45 11.99
N THR A 18 -5.52 5.97 12.48
CA THR A 18 -6.58 5.22 13.18
C THR A 18 -7.42 4.36 12.24
N VAL A 19 -7.20 4.49 10.92
CA VAL A 19 -7.97 3.74 9.93
C VAL A 19 -7.42 2.32 9.87
N SER A 20 -8.23 1.36 10.33
CA SER A 20 -7.97 -0.06 10.14
C SER A 20 -7.76 -0.36 8.66
N ILE A 21 -6.67 -1.06 8.34
CA ILE A 21 -6.36 -1.50 6.97
C ILE A 21 -7.54 -2.30 6.38
N ALA A 22 -8.17 -3.14 7.20
CA ALA A 22 -9.33 -3.93 6.78
C ALA A 22 -10.51 -3.04 6.40
N ARG A 23 -10.80 -2.00 7.18
CA ARG A 23 -11.87 -1.05 6.88
C ARG A 23 -11.61 -0.29 5.59
N SER A 24 -10.39 0.22 5.40
CA SER A 24 -10.02 0.92 4.17
C SER A 24 -10.16 0.01 2.94
N ARG A 25 -9.78 -1.27 3.09
CA ARG A 25 -9.96 -2.27 2.04
C ARG A 25 -11.44 -2.49 1.70
N GLU A 26 -12.30 -2.69 2.70
CA GLU A 26 -13.75 -2.86 2.48
C GLU A 26 -14.37 -1.65 1.78
N GLU A 27 -13.97 -0.43 2.17
CA GLU A 27 -14.45 0.80 1.55
C GLU A 27 -14.03 0.88 0.07
N ILE A 28 -12.79 0.49 -0.28
CA ILE A 28 -12.31 0.44 -1.67
C ILE A 28 -13.08 -0.60 -2.48
N GLU A 29 -13.26 -1.82 -1.96
CA GLU A 29 -14.00 -2.87 -2.65
C GLU A 29 -15.46 -2.47 -2.92
N LYS A 30 -16.11 -1.86 -1.92
CA LYS A 30 -17.48 -1.34 -2.07
C LYS A 30 -17.54 -0.23 -3.11
N LEU A 31 -16.59 0.71 -3.09
CA LEU A 31 -16.50 1.80 -4.06
C LEU A 31 -16.36 1.25 -5.48
N LEU A 32 -15.40 0.34 -5.70
CA LEU A 32 -15.18 -0.26 -7.01
C LEU A 32 -16.43 -0.97 -7.52
N LYS A 33 -17.08 -1.80 -6.70
CA LYS A 33 -18.34 -2.47 -7.07
C LYS A 33 -19.42 -1.47 -7.49
N ASN A 34 -19.61 -0.39 -6.73
CA ASN A 34 -20.61 0.64 -7.03
C ASN A 34 -20.37 1.35 -8.38
N TYR A 35 -19.11 1.47 -8.81
CA TYR A 35 -18.74 2.12 -10.06
C TYR A 35 -18.51 1.14 -11.23
N GLY A 36 -18.83 -0.15 -11.06
CA GLY A 36 -18.73 -1.17 -12.11
C GLY A 36 -17.35 -1.83 -12.18
N GLY A 37 -16.67 -1.95 -11.04
CA GLY A 37 -15.43 -2.70 -10.89
C GLY A 37 -15.71 -4.20 -10.88
N THR A 38 -14.95 -4.96 -11.66
CA THR A 38 -15.18 -6.39 -11.93
C THR A 38 -14.18 -7.28 -11.20
N SER A 39 -13.01 -6.75 -10.84
CA SER A 39 -11.98 -7.47 -10.10
C SER A 39 -11.26 -6.53 -9.13
N PHE A 40 -10.85 -7.07 -7.99
CA PHE A 40 -10.00 -6.40 -7.01
C PHE A 40 -9.05 -7.41 -6.39
N MET A 41 -7.76 -7.10 -6.36
CA MET A 41 -6.71 -7.89 -5.76
C MET A 41 -5.75 -6.97 -5.01
N TYR A 42 -5.21 -7.45 -3.91
CA TYR A 42 -4.16 -6.76 -3.17
C TYR A 42 -3.23 -7.81 -2.58
N GLY A 43 -1.99 -7.43 -2.35
CA GLY A 43 -1.02 -8.32 -1.77
C GLY A 43 0.29 -7.63 -1.45
N SER A 44 1.12 -8.34 -0.72
CA SER A 44 2.52 -7.98 -0.52
C SER A 44 3.38 -9.19 -0.83
N GLN A 45 4.55 -8.96 -1.41
CA GLN A 45 5.54 -9.98 -1.69
C GLN A 45 6.93 -9.36 -1.48
N GLY A 46 7.69 -9.93 -0.54
CA GLY A 46 9.03 -9.45 -0.22
C GLY A 46 9.03 -7.98 0.20
N ASP A 47 9.69 -7.16 -0.61
CA ASP A 47 9.86 -5.71 -0.42
C ASP A 47 8.83 -4.88 -1.20
N ARG A 48 7.73 -5.49 -1.68
CA ARG A 48 6.72 -4.80 -2.48
C ARG A 48 5.31 -5.06 -1.98
N ALA A 49 4.46 -4.07 -2.19
CA ALA A 49 3.01 -4.19 -2.05
C ALA A 49 2.34 -3.76 -3.36
N ALA A 50 1.25 -4.42 -3.71
CA ALA A 50 0.48 -4.10 -4.89
C ALA A 50 -1.03 -4.10 -4.60
N VAL A 51 -1.75 -3.23 -5.31
CA VAL A 51 -3.20 -3.23 -5.42
C VAL A 51 -3.54 -3.21 -6.92
N MET A 52 -4.47 -4.06 -7.31
CA MET A 52 -4.94 -4.20 -8.68
C MET A 52 -6.46 -4.24 -8.71
N PHE A 53 -7.05 -3.63 -9.73
CA PHE A 53 -8.47 -3.75 -9.99
C PHE A 53 -8.78 -3.50 -11.47
N GLU A 54 -9.96 -3.94 -11.89
CA GLU A 54 -10.52 -3.58 -13.19
C GLU A 54 -11.73 -2.68 -13.00
N LEU A 55 -11.82 -1.63 -13.82
CA LEU A 55 -12.95 -0.70 -13.84
C LEU A 55 -13.27 -0.34 -15.29
N LYS A 56 -14.51 -0.59 -15.71
CA LYS A 56 -15.00 -0.27 -17.07
C LYS A 56 -14.09 -0.85 -18.17
N GLY A 57 -13.67 -2.10 -18.02
CA GLY A 57 -12.81 -2.80 -18.97
C GLY A 57 -11.35 -2.31 -19.00
N ARG A 58 -10.91 -1.54 -18.00
CA ARG A 58 -9.51 -1.09 -17.86
C ARG A 58 -8.90 -1.66 -16.59
N GLN A 59 -7.70 -2.22 -16.72
CA GLN A 59 -6.94 -2.76 -15.60
C GLN A 59 -6.00 -1.69 -15.03
N TYR A 60 -6.03 -1.55 -13.71
CA TYR A 60 -5.16 -0.66 -12.95
C TYR A 60 -4.28 -1.51 -12.03
N ARG A 61 -2.98 -1.20 -12.00
CA ARG A 61 -2.00 -1.80 -11.09
C ARG A 61 -1.20 -0.69 -10.45
N MET A 62 -1.25 -0.62 -9.13
CA MET A 62 -0.42 0.26 -8.32
C MET A 62 0.51 -0.61 -7.49
N GLU A 63 1.81 -0.40 -7.65
CA GLU A 63 2.87 -1.11 -6.93
C GLU A 63 3.69 -0.08 -6.13
N VAL A 64 4.00 -0.43 -4.89
CA VAL A 64 4.83 0.38 -4.00
C VAL A 64 5.93 -0.52 -3.46
N SER A 65 7.19 -0.09 -3.61
CA SER A 65 8.33 -0.72 -2.95
C SER A 65 8.48 -0.19 -1.53
N TYR A 66 8.67 -1.10 -0.58
CA TYR A 66 9.04 -0.76 0.78
C TYR A 66 10.48 -0.23 0.81
N PRO A 67 10.79 0.71 1.72
CA PRO A 67 12.16 1.17 1.90
C PRO A 67 13.05 0.00 2.36
N SER A 68 14.28 -0.06 1.84
CA SER A 68 15.29 -1.00 2.34
C SER A 68 15.51 -0.77 3.84
N ARG A 69 15.43 -1.82 4.65
CA ARG A 69 15.84 -1.74 6.07
C ARG A 69 17.36 -1.50 6.10
N SER A 70 17.78 -0.26 6.35
CA SER A 70 19.17 0.08 6.72
C SER A 70 19.34 0.01 8.23
#